data_AF-A0A850VIC1-F1
#
_entry.id   AF-A0A850VIC1-F1
#
_cell.length_a   1.000
_cell.length_b   1.000
_cell.length_c   1.000
_cell.angle_alpha   90.00
_cell.angle_beta   90.00
_cell.angle_gamma   90.00
#
_symmetry.space_group_name_H-M   'P 1'
#
loop_
_entity.id
_entity.type
_entity.pdbx_description
1 polymer ?
#
loop_
_entity_poly.entity_id
_entity_poly.type
_entity_poly.pdbx_seq_one_letter_code
_entity_poly.pdbx_strand_id
1 'polypeptide(L)'
;SPSDYAATGSCSQFFSNIGKANVDVLPREAPQRQQLLLEALECLEIPGTEINEEQAETLGWLVCDLGGEYIRSSGGSLLKDLSQCGFFLPEQEEAIRDVLSSGNTTFGPPAAWSAFTLSELGRLLPVLDHSILQQIPK
;
A
#
# COMPACT_ATOMS: atom_id res chain seq x y z
N SER A 1 12.95 2.51 20.14
CA SER A 1 12.52 3.76 20.81
C SER A 1 12.79 4.95 19.90
N PRO A 2 11.97 6.02 19.90
CA PRO A 2 12.26 7.27 19.18
C PRO A 2 13.68 7.83 19.42
N SER A 3 14.31 7.48 20.55
CA SER A 3 15.70 7.82 20.89
C SER A 3 16.75 7.17 19.97
N ASP A 4 16.43 6.04 19.33
CA ASP A 4 17.38 5.27 18.51
C ASP A 4 17.65 5.93 17.15
N TYR A 5 16.77 6.85 16.71
CA TYR A 5 16.89 7.56 15.44
C TYR A 5 17.75 8.82 15.50
N ALA A 6 18.32 9.15 16.67
CA ALA A 6 19.09 10.39 16.87
C ALA A 6 20.26 10.57 15.88
N ALA A 7 20.80 9.48 15.33
CA ALA A 7 21.85 9.51 14.30
C ALA A 7 21.33 9.68 12.85
N THR A 8 20.03 9.44 12.62
CA THR A 8 19.40 9.40 11.27
C THR A 8 18.34 10.49 11.05
N GLY A 9 17.99 11.27 12.08
CA GLY A 9 16.95 12.32 12.03
C GLY A 9 15.75 11.97 12.92
N SER A 10 14.55 12.42 12.55
CA SER A 10 13.32 11.92 13.18
C SER A 10 13.05 10.48 12.72
N CYS A 11 12.28 9.74 13.52
CA CYS A 11 11.87 8.39 13.15
C CYS A 11 11.13 8.35 11.79
N SER A 12 10.23 9.31 11.55
CA SER A 12 9.55 9.48 10.25
C SER A 12 10.53 9.68 9.10
N GLN A 13 11.59 10.49 9.29
CA GLN A 13 12.61 10.70 8.26
C GLN A 13 13.40 9.41 7.97
N PHE A 14 13.71 8.62 9.00
CA PHE A 14 14.36 7.32 8.83
C PHE A 14 13.50 6.39 7.98
N PHE A 15 12.20 6.21 8.31
CA PHE A 15 11.34 5.34 7.54
C PHE A 15 11.00 5.88 6.15
N SER A 16 10.93 7.20 5.96
CA SER A 16 10.83 7.79 4.62
C SER A 16 12.02 7.41 3.75
N ASN A 17 13.23 7.34 4.32
CA ASN A 17 14.42 6.89 3.60
C ASN A 17 14.38 5.38 3.31
N ILE A 18 13.94 4.56 4.29
CA ILE A 18 13.75 3.12 4.10
C ILE A 18 12.72 2.83 3.00
N GLY A 19 11.55 3.47 3.04
CA GLY A 19 10.47 3.28 2.08
C GLY A 19 10.82 3.69 0.66
N LYS A 20 11.84 4.55 0.47
CA LYS A 20 12.41 4.94 -0.84
C LYS A 20 13.61 4.10 -1.25
N ALA A 21 14.14 3.26 -0.37
CA ALA A 21 15.27 2.40 -0.69
C ALA A 21 14.87 1.34 -1.72
N ASN A 22 15.86 0.75 -2.38
CA ASN A 22 15.60 -0.31 -3.34
C ASN A 22 15.08 -1.58 -2.62
N VAL A 23 13.82 -1.94 -2.89
CA VAL A 23 13.12 -3.10 -2.33
C VAL A 23 13.82 -4.43 -2.63
N ASP A 24 14.61 -4.51 -3.71
CA ASP A 24 15.32 -5.74 -4.11
C ASP A 24 16.50 -6.07 -3.19
N VAL A 25 16.95 -5.12 -2.36
CA VAL A 25 18.03 -5.35 -1.40
C VAL A 25 17.57 -6.23 -0.24
N LEU A 26 16.28 -6.16 0.12
CA LEU A 26 15.70 -6.92 1.22
C LEU A 26 14.50 -7.75 0.72
N PRO A 27 14.71 -9.06 0.43
CA PRO A 27 13.67 -9.90 -0.13
C PRO A 27 12.48 -10.01 0.82
N ARG A 28 11.29 -10.28 0.24
CA ARG A 28 10.03 -10.24 0.99
C ARG A 28 9.99 -11.20 2.18
N GLU A 29 10.66 -12.34 2.02
CA GLU A 29 10.74 -13.43 2.99
C GLU A 29 11.73 -13.14 4.13
N ALA A 30 12.51 -12.06 4.05
CA ALA A 30 13.47 -11.68 5.07
C ALA A 30 12.74 -11.27 6.36
N PRO A 31 13.03 -11.91 7.52
CA PRO A 31 12.42 -11.53 8.81
C PRO A 31 12.60 -10.05 9.17
N GLN A 32 13.72 -9.46 8.75
CA GLN A 32 14.04 -8.05 8.97
C GLN A 32 13.02 -7.11 8.33
N ARG A 33 12.38 -7.54 7.24
CA ARG A 33 11.37 -6.75 6.54
C ARG A 33 10.10 -6.61 7.36
N GLN A 34 9.67 -7.71 7.98
CA GLN A 34 8.55 -7.68 8.93
C GLN A 34 8.89 -6.81 10.15
N GLN A 35 10.13 -6.90 10.65
CA GLN A 35 10.57 -6.07 11.76
C GLN A 35 10.55 -4.58 11.41
N LEU A 36 11.06 -4.20 10.23
CA LEU A 36 11.02 -2.81 9.75
C LEU A 36 9.58 -2.29 9.63
N LEU A 37 8.65 -3.11 9.12
CA LEU A 37 7.25 -2.73 9.06
C LEU A 37 6.69 -2.45 10.47
N LEU A 38 6.89 -3.36 11.43
CA LEU A 38 6.39 -3.19 12.80
C LEU A 38 6.96 -1.93 13.48
N GLU A 39 8.27 -1.69 13.32
CA GLU A 39 8.93 -0.50 13.85
C GLU A 39 8.41 0.79 13.16
N ALA A 40 8.11 0.73 11.85
CA ALA A 40 7.54 1.85 11.12
C ALA A 40 6.10 2.18 11.57
N LEU A 41 5.29 1.15 11.83
CA LEU A 41 3.92 1.34 12.33
C LEU A 41 3.92 1.98 13.72
N GLU A 42 4.80 1.52 14.62
CA GLU A 42 5.00 2.12 15.95
C GLU A 42 5.51 3.56 15.84
N CYS A 43 6.49 3.80 14.97
CA CYS A 43 7.08 5.10 14.71
C CYS A 43 6.09 6.18 14.27
N LEU A 44 5.15 5.79 13.40
CA LEU A 44 4.14 6.68 12.82
C LEU A 44 2.87 6.79 13.68
N GLU A 45 2.88 6.15 14.85
CA GLU A 45 1.77 6.12 15.82
C GLU A 45 0.44 5.73 15.16
N ILE A 46 0.47 4.76 14.24
CA ILE A 46 -0.72 4.34 13.48
C ILE A 46 -1.73 3.68 14.42
N PRO A 47 -2.95 4.26 14.59
CA PRO A 47 -3.96 3.69 15.45
C PRO A 47 -4.64 2.52 14.75
N GLY A 48 -4.43 1.31 15.26
CA GLY A 48 -5.02 0.10 14.68
C GLY A 48 -4.50 -0.17 13.27
N THR A 49 -5.39 -0.14 12.28
CA THR A 49 -5.08 -0.49 10.89
C THR A 49 -5.35 0.64 9.88
N GLU A 50 -5.74 1.83 10.33
CA GLU A 50 -6.03 2.96 9.45
C GLU A 50 -4.75 3.75 9.12
N ILE A 51 -4.33 3.71 7.85
CA ILE A 51 -3.16 4.42 7.34
C ILE A 51 -3.63 5.52 6.37
N ASN A 52 -3.24 6.76 6.64
CA ASN A 52 -3.52 7.88 5.74
C ASN A 52 -2.46 8.00 4.62
N GLU A 53 -2.69 8.88 3.65
CA GLU A 53 -1.81 9.04 2.48
C GLU A 53 -0.38 9.45 2.87
N GLU A 54 -0.19 10.35 3.84
CA GLU A 54 1.13 10.80 4.29
C GLU A 54 1.93 9.66 4.95
N GLN A 55 1.25 8.83 5.75
CA GLN A 55 1.83 7.65 6.37
C GLN A 55 2.17 6.59 5.31
N ALA A 56 1.29 6.37 4.32
CA ALA A 56 1.55 5.48 3.19
C ALA A 56 2.80 5.89 2.40
N GLU A 57 2.92 7.17 2.08
CA GLU A 57 4.10 7.72 1.40
C GLU A 57 5.38 7.59 2.23
N THR A 58 5.26 7.67 3.56
CA THR A 58 6.41 7.44 4.47
C THR A 58 6.82 5.98 4.50
N LEU A 59 5.85 5.04 4.49
CA LEU A 59 6.10 3.60 4.45
C LEU A 59 6.72 3.16 3.12
N GLY A 60 6.33 3.79 2.00
CA GLY A 60 6.84 3.46 0.68
C GLY A 60 6.68 1.97 0.37
N TRP A 61 7.73 1.27 -0.05
CA TRP A 61 7.60 -0.16 -0.40
C TRP A 61 7.15 -1.06 0.75
N LEU A 62 7.27 -0.64 2.03
CA LEU A 62 6.78 -1.41 3.18
C LEU A 62 5.26 -1.63 3.13
N VAL A 63 4.49 -0.81 2.39
CA VAL A 63 3.05 -1.05 2.20
C VAL A 63 2.76 -2.40 1.56
N CYS A 64 3.71 -2.93 0.77
CA CYS A 64 3.56 -4.22 0.11
C CYS A 64 3.48 -5.39 1.09
N ASP A 65 3.85 -5.18 2.35
CA ASP A 65 3.85 -6.20 3.40
C ASP A 65 2.69 -6.05 4.39
N LEU A 66 1.84 -5.03 4.20
CA LEU A 66 0.62 -4.85 4.98
C LEU A 66 -0.38 -5.97 4.71
N GLY A 67 -1.03 -6.49 5.75
CA GLY A 67 -2.09 -7.48 5.63
C GLY A 67 -3.36 -6.91 4.97
N GLY A 68 -4.29 -7.78 4.58
CA GLY A 68 -5.53 -7.36 3.92
C GLY A 68 -6.41 -6.46 4.79
N GLU A 69 -6.32 -6.59 6.11
CA GLU A 69 -7.03 -5.71 7.05
C GLU A 69 -6.64 -4.24 6.89
N TYR A 70 -5.34 -3.92 6.86
CA TYR A 70 -4.83 -2.56 6.64
C TYR A 70 -5.29 -1.98 5.30
N ILE A 71 -5.33 -2.81 4.26
CA ILE A 71 -5.78 -2.40 2.93
C ILE A 71 -7.27 -2.01 2.98
N ARG A 72 -8.11 -2.83 3.60
CA ARG A 72 -9.56 -2.57 3.70
C ARG A 72 -9.88 -1.33 4.55
N SER A 73 -9.25 -1.19 5.72
CA SER A 73 -9.50 -0.08 6.64
C SER A 73 -9.00 1.27 6.09
N SER A 74 -7.85 1.26 5.42
CA SER A 74 -7.23 2.47 4.86
C SER A 74 -7.89 2.90 3.53
N GLY A 75 -8.47 1.94 2.80
CA GLY A 75 -9.19 2.21 1.57
C GLY A 75 -8.28 2.80 0.49
N GLY A 76 -8.72 3.91 -0.12
CA GLY A 76 -8.04 4.54 -1.25
C GLY A 76 -6.63 5.07 -0.94
N SER A 77 -6.29 5.32 0.32
CA SER A 77 -5.02 5.96 0.71
C SER A 77 -3.78 5.12 0.38
N LEU A 78 -3.92 3.79 0.34
CA LEU A 78 -2.81 2.88 0.06
C LEU A 78 -2.65 2.56 -1.44
N LEU A 79 -3.64 2.87 -2.29
CA LEU A 79 -3.66 2.36 -3.66
C LEU A 79 -2.49 2.86 -4.51
N LYS A 80 -2.04 4.10 -4.29
CA LYS A 80 -0.88 4.68 -4.99
C LYS A 80 0.38 3.88 -4.71
N ASP A 81 0.71 3.65 -3.44
CA ASP A 81 1.92 2.92 -3.05
C ASP A 81 1.79 1.42 -3.35
N LEU A 82 0.60 0.83 -3.17
CA LEU A 82 0.33 -0.55 -3.57
C LEU A 82 0.54 -0.77 -5.07
N SER A 83 0.22 0.21 -5.92
CA SER A 83 0.46 0.12 -7.38
C SER A 83 1.94 -0.07 -7.76
N GLN A 84 2.86 0.16 -6.82
CA GLN A 84 4.29 -0.05 -7.00
C GLN A 84 4.76 -1.43 -6.54
N CYS A 85 3.91 -2.22 -5.85
CA CYS A 85 4.26 -3.55 -5.39
C CYS A 85 4.43 -4.55 -6.55
N GLY A 86 5.37 -5.50 -6.39
CA GLY A 86 5.66 -6.48 -7.43
C GLY A 86 4.64 -7.63 -7.50
N PHE A 87 4.15 -8.08 -6.36
CA PHE A 87 3.15 -9.15 -6.25
C PHE A 87 2.38 -9.02 -4.95
N PHE A 88 1.19 -9.64 -4.90
CA PHE A 88 0.29 -9.64 -3.76
C PHE A 88 0.04 -11.05 -3.26
N LEU A 89 -0.23 -11.17 -1.97
CA LEU A 89 -0.78 -12.40 -1.39
C LEU A 89 -2.28 -12.49 -1.69
N PRO A 90 -2.90 -13.69 -1.70
CA PRO A 90 -4.32 -13.83 -2.00
C PRO A 90 -5.24 -12.94 -1.15
N GLU A 91 -4.94 -12.79 0.15
CA GLU A 91 -5.71 -11.91 1.04
C GLU A 91 -5.57 -10.41 0.68
N GLN A 92 -4.37 -10.00 0.23
CA GLN A 92 -4.14 -8.63 -0.23
C GLN A 92 -4.88 -8.37 -1.54
N GLU A 93 -4.89 -9.33 -2.47
CA GLU A 93 -5.65 -9.23 -3.70
C GLU A 93 -7.15 -9.05 -3.45
N GLU A 94 -7.72 -9.86 -2.54
CA GLU A 94 -9.11 -9.75 -2.13
C GLU A 94 -9.40 -8.36 -1.54
N ALA A 95 -8.57 -7.89 -0.61
CA ALA A 95 -8.71 -6.57 -0.02
C ALA A 95 -8.62 -5.43 -1.04
N ILE A 96 -7.70 -5.52 -2.01
CA ILE A 96 -7.57 -4.53 -3.10
C ILE A 96 -8.83 -4.52 -3.96
N ARG A 97 -9.38 -5.70 -4.30
CA ARG A 97 -10.66 -5.80 -5.04
C ARG A 97 -11.80 -5.15 -4.27
N ASP A 98 -11.91 -5.40 -2.97
CA ASP A 98 -12.95 -4.80 -2.12
C ASP A 98 -12.87 -3.26 -2.15
N VAL A 99 -11.66 -2.72 -1.97
CA VAL A 99 -11.41 -1.27 -1.99
C VAL A 99 -11.76 -0.67 -3.34
N LEU A 100 -11.27 -1.25 -4.45
CA LEU A 100 -11.54 -0.75 -5.80
C LEU A 100 -13.02 -0.84 -6.17
N SER A 101 -13.69 -1.94 -5.81
CA SER A 101 -15.11 -2.17 -6.11
C SER A 101 -16.04 -1.26 -5.33
N SER A 102 -15.62 -0.79 -4.14
CA SER A 102 -16.40 0.16 -3.34
C SER A 102 -16.68 1.47 -4.07
N GLY A 103 -15.82 1.84 -5.03
CA GLY A 103 -15.85 3.13 -5.70
C GLY A 103 -15.51 4.32 -4.81
N ASN A 104 -15.23 4.10 -3.52
CA ASN A 104 -14.86 5.14 -2.56
C ASN A 104 -13.34 5.40 -2.59
N THR A 105 -12.83 5.65 -3.79
CA THR A 105 -11.41 5.93 -4.06
C THR A 105 -11.31 7.12 -4.98
N THR A 106 -10.10 7.66 -5.15
CA THR A 106 -9.84 8.72 -6.14
C THR A 106 -10.12 8.27 -7.58
N PHE A 107 -10.17 6.97 -7.85
CA PHE A 107 -10.53 6.39 -9.15
C PHE A 107 -12.03 6.31 -9.39
N GLY A 108 -12.86 6.46 -8.35
CA GLY A 108 -14.31 6.25 -8.43
C GLY A 108 -14.69 4.79 -8.70
N PRO A 109 -16.00 4.51 -8.96
CA PRO A 109 -16.47 3.14 -9.22
C PRO A 109 -15.95 2.62 -10.57
N PRO A 110 -15.77 1.29 -10.73
CA PRO A 110 -15.30 0.69 -11.97
C PRO A 110 -16.05 1.11 -13.25
N ALA A 111 -17.36 1.36 -13.14
CA ALA A 111 -18.21 1.84 -14.23
C ALA A 111 -17.89 3.25 -14.74
N ALA A 112 -17.08 4.01 -14.01
CA ALA A 112 -16.61 5.36 -14.40
C ALA A 112 -15.14 5.37 -14.85
N TRP A 113 -14.45 4.21 -14.85
CA TRP A 113 -13.04 4.16 -15.19
C TRP A 113 -12.81 4.46 -16.67
N SER A 114 -11.83 5.33 -16.91
CA SER A 114 -11.35 5.68 -18.25
C SER A 114 -10.08 4.92 -18.60
N ALA A 115 -9.64 4.97 -19.86
CA ALA A 115 -8.33 4.47 -20.25
C ALA A 115 -7.18 5.11 -19.43
N PHE A 116 -7.34 6.36 -19.01
CA PHE A 116 -6.41 7.03 -18.11
C PHE A 116 -6.42 6.38 -16.71
N THR A 117 -7.60 6.14 -16.13
CA THR A 117 -7.73 5.42 -14.85
C THR A 117 -7.06 4.05 -14.89
N LEU A 118 -7.25 3.29 -15.99
CA LEU A 118 -6.61 1.98 -16.17
C LEU A 118 -5.09 2.09 -16.24
N SER A 119 -4.56 3.15 -16.85
CA SER A 119 -3.11 3.42 -16.85
C SER A 119 -2.59 3.69 -15.44
N GLU A 120 -3.33 4.48 -14.66
CA GLU A 120 -2.94 4.84 -13.28
C GLU A 120 -3.03 3.66 -12.31
N LEU A 121 -3.94 2.70 -12.53
CA LEU A 121 -4.02 1.48 -11.73
C LEU A 121 -2.71 0.65 -11.81
N GLY A 122 -1.94 0.79 -12.88
CA GLY A 122 -0.59 0.22 -12.98
C GLY A 122 -0.56 -1.28 -12.63
N ARG A 123 0.25 -1.64 -11.61
CA ARG A 123 0.41 -3.05 -11.19
C ARG A 123 -0.78 -3.61 -10.41
N LEU A 124 -1.84 -2.84 -10.18
CA LEU A 124 -3.09 -3.34 -9.63
C LEU A 124 -3.97 -4.01 -10.70
N LEU A 125 -3.73 -3.75 -11.99
CA LEU A 125 -4.53 -4.33 -13.08
C LEU A 125 -4.63 -5.88 -13.03
N PRO A 126 -3.56 -6.64 -12.77
CA PRO A 126 -3.65 -8.11 -12.68
C PRO A 126 -4.49 -8.62 -11.52
N VAL A 127 -4.76 -7.77 -10.51
CA VAL A 127 -5.59 -8.12 -9.36
C VAL A 127 -7.07 -8.12 -9.74
N LEU A 128 -7.48 -7.38 -10.78
CA LEU A 128 -8.88 -7.26 -11.17
C LEU A 128 -9.45 -8.62 -11.59
N ASP A 129 -10.60 -8.98 -11.02
CA ASP A 129 -11.32 -10.19 -11.39
C ASP A 129 -12.40 -9.93 -12.45
N HIS A 130 -13.09 -10.99 -12.87
CA HIS A 130 -14.13 -10.90 -13.88
C HIS A 130 -15.28 -9.96 -13.49
N SER A 131 -15.59 -9.83 -12.19
CA SER A 131 -16.70 -9.01 -11.71
C SER A 131 -16.41 -7.51 -11.86
N ILE A 132 -15.16 -7.10 -11.65
CA ILE A 132 -14.73 -5.72 -11.86
C ILE A 132 -14.58 -5.44 -13.36
N LEU A 133 -13.94 -6.36 -14.10
CA LEU A 133 -13.66 -6.18 -15.53
C LEU A 133 -14.95 -5.99 -16.36
N GLN A 134 -16.05 -6.65 -15.99
CA GLN A 134 -17.34 -6.49 -16.66
C GLN A 134 -17.99 -5.11 -16.45
N GLN A 135 -17.59 -4.38 -15.42
CA GLN A 135 -18.14 -3.05 -15.13
C GLN A 135 -17.44 -1.94 -15.92
N ILE A 136 -16.21 -2.18 -16.38
CA ILE A 136 -15.40 -1.18 -17.08
C ILE A 136 -16.06 -0.84 -18.42
N PRO A 137 -16.26 0.45 -18.74
CA PRO A 137 -16.79 0.88 -20.04
C PRO A 137 -15.98 0.32 -21.22
N LYS A 138 -16.69 -0.07 -22.28
CA LYS A 138 -16.10 -0.57 -23.54
C LYS A 138 -15.57 0.54 -24.43
#